data_AF-A0A2V8V065-F1
#
_entry.id   AF-A0A2V8V065-F1
#
_cell.length_a   1.000
_cell.length_b   1.000
_cell.length_c   1.000
_cell.angle_alpha   90.00
_cell.angle_beta   90.00
_cell.angle_gamma   90.00
#
_symmetry.space_group_name_H-M   'P 1'
#
loop_
_entity.id
_entity.type
_entity.pdbx_description
1 polymer ?
#
loop_
_entity_poly.entity_id
_entity_poly.type
_entity_poly.pdbx_seq_one_letter_code
_entity_poly.pdbx_strand_id
1 'polypeptide(L)'
;MNQDGTVNSREHPAARHSVVSIFLTGAGLMTPVPADGTVPKLPYAKIALRVLIDGDAEILYAGDAPSLVEGLVQINFRLPELARDGLTPLQIQIGNYWDTSFPQIWIR
;
A
#
# COMPACT_ATOMS: atom_id res chain seq x y z
N MET A 1 4.69 6.90 1.19
CA MET A 1 5.74 7.22 2.19
C MET A 1 6.87 6.22 2.00
N ASN A 2 8.12 6.68 2.02
CA ASN A 2 9.30 5.82 1.94
C ASN A 2 9.63 5.21 3.31
N GLN A 3 10.49 4.18 3.33
CA GLN A 3 10.93 3.51 4.56
C GLN A 3 11.61 4.44 5.57
N ASP A 4 12.24 5.52 5.11
CA ASP A 4 12.89 6.53 5.94
C ASP A 4 11.93 7.59 6.50
N GLY A 5 10.62 7.46 6.22
CA GLY A 5 9.60 8.40 6.66
C GLY A 5 9.45 9.64 5.78
N THR A 6 10.17 9.74 4.66
CA THR A 6 10.03 10.84 3.71
C THR A 6 8.87 10.62 2.73
N VAL A 7 8.25 11.72 2.29
CA VAL A 7 7.21 11.67 1.25
C VAL A 7 7.87 11.28 -0.08
N ASN A 8 7.32 10.25 -0.72
CA ASN A 8 7.81 9.79 -2.01
C ASN A 8 7.63 10.89 -3.07
N SER A 9 8.75 11.30 -3.67
CA SER A 9 8.84 12.44 -4.59
C SER A 9 10.07 12.27 -5.48
N ARG A 10 10.24 13.13 -6.49
CA ARG A 10 11.43 13.09 -7.35
C ARG A 10 12.71 13.35 -6.54
N GLU A 11 12.60 14.18 -5.51
CA GLU A 11 13.68 14.55 -4.60
C GLU A 11 13.95 13.46 -3.55
N HIS A 12 12.94 12.65 -3.23
CA HIS A 12 13.03 11.53 -2.29
C HIS A 12 12.46 10.24 -2.94
N PRO A 13 13.17 9.67 -3.93
CA PRO A 13 12.76 8.39 -4.51
C PRO A 13 13.06 7.23 -3.56
N ALA A 14 12.15 6.25 -3.54
CA ALA A 14 12.33 5.03 -2.77
C ALA A 14 13.40 4.14 -3.42
N ALA A 15 14.30 3.57 -2.61
CA ALA A 15 15.29 2.62 -3.13
C ALA A 15 14.62 1.28 -3.48
N ARG A 16 15.09 0.59 -4.51
CA ARG A 16 14.77 -0.84 -4.71
C ARG A 16 14.96 -1.66 -3.43
N HIS A 17 14.11 -2.67 -3.23
CA HIS A 17 14.10 -3.53 -2.05
C HIS A 17 13.79 -2.83 -0.71
N SER A 18 13.59 -1.50 -0.71
CA SER A 18 13.05 -0.76 0.44
C SER A 18 11.54 -0.91 0.53
N VAL A 19 11.00 -0.57 1.71
CA VAL A 19 9.57 -0.61 1.97
C VAL A 19 8.92 0.73 1.62
N VAL A 20 7.80 0.67 0.90
CA VAL A 20 6.93 1.82 0.67
C VAL A 20 5.59 1.60 1.36
N SER A 21 5.11 2.63 2.06
CA SER A 21 3.79 2.66 2.67
C SER A 21 2.85 3.54 1.85
N ILE A 22 1.69 3.02 1.48
CA ILE A 22 0.61 3.78 0.85
C ILE A 22 -0.63 3.74 1.74
N PHE A 23 -1.48 4.75 1.57
CA PHE A 23 -2.73 4.90 2.30
C PHE A 23 -3.86 5.07 1.29
N LEU A 24 -4.91 4.26 1.42
CA LEU A 24 -6.05 4.29 0.51
C LEU A 24 -7.35 4.05 1.26
N THR A 25 -8.45 4.53 0.70
CA THR A 25 -9.81 4.26 1.18
C THR A 25 -10.53 3.32 0.22
N GLY A 26 -11.63 2.72 0.66
CA GLY A 26 -12.48 1.92 -0.23
C GLY A 26 -11.96 0.51 -0.51
N ALA A 27 -11.19 -0.08 0.42
CA ALA A 27 -10.71 -1.47 0.30
C ALA A 27 -11.79 -2.56 0.47
N GLY A 28 -13.07 -2.16 0.54
CA GLY A 28 -14.18 -3.07 0.77
C GLY A 28 -14.25 -3.59 2.21
N LEU A 29 -15.04 -4.66 2.40
CA LEU A 29 -15.21 -5.27 3.72
C LEU A 29 -13.92 -5.98 4.16
N MET A 30 -13.42 -5.58 5.31
CA MET A 30 -12.33 -6.28 6.00
C MET A 30 -12.89 -7.43 6.83
N THR A 31 -12.05 -8.44 7.08
CA THR A 31 -12.41 -9.57 7.94
C THR A 31 -11.47 -9.61 9.14
N PRO A 32 -11.96 -9.50 10.39
CA PRO A 32 -13.37 -9.33 10.77
C PRO A 32 -13.94 -7.98 10.34
N VAL A 33 -15.26 -7.91 10.12
CA VAL A 33 -15.94 -6.65 9.78
C VAL A 33 -15.75 -5.68 10.96
N PRO A 34 -15.13 -4.51 10.74
CA PRO A 34 -14.99 -3.50 11.80
C PRO A 34 -16.37 -3.07 12.28
N ALA A 35 -16.52 -2.80 13.58
CA ALA A 35 -17.75 -2.20 14.09
C ALA A 35 -17.68 -0.69 13.86
N ASP A 36 -18.76 -0.09 13.35
CA ASP A 36 -18.76 1.32 12.94
C ASP A 36 -18.15 2.25 14.01
N GLY A 37 -17.12 3.00 13.63
CA GLY A 37 -16.51 4.03 14.48
C GLY A 37 -15.59 3.48 15.56
N THR A 38 -15.15 2.22 15.46
CA THR A 38 -14.15 1.68 16.38
C THR A 38 -12.72 2.04 15.97
N VAL A 39 -11.80 1.96 16.92
CA VAL A 39 -10.36 1.95 16.60
C VAL A 39 -9.95 0.48 16.48
N PRO A 40 -9.38 0.05 15.34
CA PRO A 40 -9.06 -1.36 15.10
C PRO A 40 -8.13 -1.90 16.20
N LYS A 41 -8.58 -2.95 16.90
CA LYS A 41 -7.85 -3.55 18.03
C LYS A 41 -6.91 -4.71 17.67
N LEU A 42 -6.96 -5.22 16.43
CA LEU A 42 -6.22 -6.42 16.04
C LEU A 42 -5.76 -6.33 14.57
N PRO A 43 -4.52 -6.70 14.24
CA PRO A 43 -3.89 -6.29 12.99
C PRO A 43 -4.09 -7.33 11.88
N TYR A 44 -5.32 -7.74 11.55
CA TYR A 44 -5.48 -8.76 10.50
C TYR A 44 -6.77 -8.59 9.72
N ALA A 45 -6.87 -7.56 8.90
CA ALA A 45 -7.74 -7.64 7.74
C ALA A 45 -7.07 -8.60 6.74
N LYS A 46 -7.60 -9.81 6.58
CA LYS A 46 -7.23 -10.68 5.43
C LYS A 46 -7.84 -10.09 4.16
N ILE A 47 -7.27 -9.00 3.67
CA ILE A 47 -7.61 -8.44 2.37
C ILE A 47 -6.85 -9.26 1.32
N ALA A 48 -7.57 -9.88 0.39
CA ALA A 48 -6.95 -10.43 -0.81
C ALA A 48 -6.46 -9.24 -1.65
N LEU A 49 -5.17 -8.93 -1.52
CA LEU A 49 -4.53 -7.77 -2.10
C LEU A 49 -3.37 -8.21 -2.99
N ARG A 50 -3.21 -7.58 -4.15
CA ARG A 50 -1.97 -7.61 -4.93
C ARG A 50 -1.49 -6.21 -5.22
N VAL A 51 -0.18 -6.04 -5.22
CA VAL A 51 0.49 -4.80 -5.59
C VAL A 51 1.43 -5.12 -6.75
N LEU A 52 1.26 -4.41 -7.86
CA LEU A 52 2.11 -4.55 -9.04
C LEU A 52 2.88 -3.25 -9.27
N ILE A 53 4.20 -3.37 -9.37
CA ILE A 53 5.11 -2.29 -9.76
C ILE A 53 6.33 -2.89 -10.47
N ASP A 54 6.27 -2.92 -11.81
CA ASP A 54 7.20 -3.70 -12.65
C ASP A 54 7.29 -5.21 -12.30
N GLY A 55 6.25 -5.75 -11.67
CA GLY A 55 6.19 -7.11 -11.15
C GLY A 55 5.39 -7.17 -9.85
N ASP A 56 5.18 -8.38 -9.33
CA ASP A 56 4.55 -8.57 -8.02
C ASP A 56 5.46 -8.04 -6.91
N ALA A 57 4.91 -7.15 -6.07
CA ALA A 57 5.55 -6.69 -4.85
C ALA A 57 5.18 -7.57 -3.66
N GLU A 58 6.14 -7.81 -2.76
CA GLU A 58 5.90 -8.50 -1.50
C GLU A 58 5.11 -7.58 -0.55
N ILE A 59 3.92 -8.01 -0.14
CA ILE A 59 3.10 -7.27 0.82
C ILE A 59 3.54 -7.66 2.24
N LEU A 60 4.01 -6.68 3.00
CA LEU A 60 4.46 -6.84 4.38
C LEU A 60 3.37 -6.48 5.39
N TYR A 61 2.44 -5.62 4.99
CA TYR A 61 1.30 -5.20 5.80
C TYR A 61 0.15 -4.74 4.91
N ALA A 62 -1.08 -5.12 5.26
CA ALA A 62 -2.30 -4.59 4.67
C ALA A 62 -3.41 -4.65 5.72
N GLY A 63 -3.93 -3.49 6.11
CA GLY A 63 -4.96 -3.39 7.12
C GLY A 63 -5.21 -1.95 7.52
N ASP A 64 -6.02 -1.76 8.54
CA ASP A 64 -6.36 -0.42 9.01
C ASP A 64 -5.10 0.37 9.40
N ALA A 65 -5.01 1.60 8.90
CA ALA A 65 -3.88 2.45 9.22
C ALA A 65 -3.88 2.75 10.74
N PRO A 66 -2.83 2.38 11.49
CA PRO A 66 -2.78 2.57 12.93
C PRO A 66 -3.02 4.04 13.28
N SER A 67 -3.85 4.31 14.30
CA SER A 67 -4.20 5.66 14.79
C SER A 67 -5.02 6.56 13.86
N LEU A 68 -5.48 6.05 12.69
CA LEU A 68 -6.34 6.78 11.76
C LEU A 68 -7.78 6.25 11.80
N VAL A 69 -8.72 7.05 11.31
CA VAL A 69 -10.16 6.73 11.29
C VAL A 69 -10.41 5.48 10.45
N GLU A 70 -11.36 4.63 10.86
CA GLU A 70 -11.81 3.48 10.07
C GLU A 70 -12.15 3.88 8.63
N GLY A 71 -11.82 2.99 7.69
CA GLY A 71 -11.97 3.22 6.25
C GLY A 71 -10.68 3.65 5.55
N LEU A 72 -9.61 3.97 6.29
CA LEU A 72 -8.26 4.16 5.73
C LEU A 72 -7.40 2.91 5.94
N VAL A 73 -6.94 2.35 4.83
CA VAL A 73 -6.05 1.19 4.80
C VAL A 73 -4.63 1.65 4.57
N GLN A 74 -3.72 1.16 5.40
CA GLN A 74 -2.30 1.24 5.14
C GLN A 74 -1.83 -0.07 4.49
N ILE A 75 -1.06 0.07 3.41
CA ILE A 75 -0.37 -1.05 2.77
C ILE A 75 1.12 -0.76 2.81
N ASN A 76 1.89 -1.69 3.37
CA ASN A 76 3.35 -1.68 3.27
C ASN A 76 3.76 -2.81 2.33
N PHE A 77 4.53 -2.48 1.31
CA PHE A 77 5.08 -3.46 0.39
C PHE A 77 6.55 -3.17 0.09
N ARG A 78 7.29 -4.23 -0.23
CA ARG A 78 8.68 -4.13 -0.65
C ARG A 78 8.75 -3.88 -2.14
N LEU A 79 9.52 -2.87 -2.54
CA LEU A 79 9.79 -2.63 -3.96
C LEU A 79 10.59 -3.81 -4.56
N PRO A 80 10.19 -4.34 -5.73
CA PRO A 80 10.95 -5.36 -6.42
C PRO A 80 12.39 -4.93 -6.69
N GLU A 81 13.33 -5.87 -6.62
CA GLU A 81 14.74 -5.62 -6.91
C GLU A 81 15.00 -5.28 -8.38
N LEU A 82 14.06 -5.60 -9.28
CA LEU A 82 14.15 -5.31 -10.70
C LEU A 82 13.27 -4.12 -11.13
N ALA A 83 12.68 -3.38 -10.18
CA ALA A 83 11.87 -2.22 -10.50
C ALA A 83 12.72 -1.13 -11.17
N ARG A 84 12.17 -0.49 -12.21
CA ARG A 84 12.86 0.55 -12.97
C ARG A 84 13.05 1.82 -12.15
N ASP A 85 14.08 2.57 -12.48
CA ASP A 85 14.29 3.92 -11.93
C ASP A 85 13.27 4.93 -12.49
N GLY A 86 12.97 5.94 -11.68
CA GLY A 86 12.11 7.05 -12.04
C GLY A 86 10.67 6.88 -11.60
N LEU A 87 9.77 7.57 -12.30
CA LEU A 87 8.34 7.59 -11.99
C LEU A 87 7.67 6.34 -12.55
N THR A 88 7.34 5.40 -11.66
CA THR A 88 6.88 4.07 -12.03
C THR A 88 5.40 3.89 -11.65
N PRO A 89 4.54 3.44 -12.59
CA PRO A 89 3.14 3.14 -12.29
C PRO A 89 3.00 2.02 -11.26
N LEU A 90 2.07 2.21 -10.34
CA LEU A 90 1.63 1.26 -9.34
C LEU A 90 0.21 0.81 -9.73
N GLN A 91 -0.06 -0.49 -9.66
CA GLN A 91 -1.40 -1.03 -9.72
C GLN A 91 -1.70 -1.82 -8.46
N ILE A 92 -2.95 -1.73 -8.01
CA ILE A 92 -3.43 -2.33 -6.77
C ILE A 92 -4.68 -3.12 -7.12
N GLN A 93 -4.68 -4.40 -6.77
CA GLN A 93 -5.86 -5.27 -6.87
C GLN A 93 -6.40 -5.54 -5.47
N ILE A 94 -7.69 -5.26 -5.25
CA ILE A 94 -8.40 -5.62 -4.02
C ILE A 94 -9.54 -6.56 -4.39
N GLY A 95 -9.49 -7.79 -3.89
CA GLY A 95 -10.36 -8.87 -4.35
C GLY A 95 -10.23 -9.08 -5.86
N ASN A 96 -11.32 -8.86 -6.60
CA ASN A 96 -11.35 -8.98 -8.06
C ASN A 96 -11.26 -7.63 -8.80
N TYR A 97 -11.11 -6.53 -8.07
CA TYR A 97 -11.13 -5.18 -8.64
C TYR A 97 -9.73 -4.60 -8.70
N TRP A 98 -9.38 -4.05 -9.86
CA TRP A 98 -8.18 -3.25 -10.04
C TRP A 98 -8.50 -1.79 -9.77
N ASP A 99 -7.52 -1.07 -9.22
CA ASP A 99 -7.55 0.37 -9.21
C ASP A 99 -7.56 0.93 -10.65
N THR A 100 -8.19 2.08 -10.82
CA THR A 100 -8.28 2.77 -12.12
C THR A 100 -7.55 4.11 -12.13
N SER A 101 -6.95 4.49 -10.99
CA SER A 101 -6.25 5.78 -10.84
C SER A 101 -4.78 5.73 -11.24
N PHE A 102 -4.19 4.54 -11.37
CA PHE A 102 -2.78 4.34 -11.75
C PHE A 102 -1.82 5.26 -10.97
N PRO A 103 -1.80 5.18 -9.63
CA PRO A 103 -0.87 5.95 -8.82
C PRO A 103 0.57 5.68 -9.26
N GLN A 104 1.47 6.63 -8.99
CA GLN A 104 2.86 6.52 -9.39
C GLN A 104 3.79 6.70 -8.19
N ILE A 105 4.93 6.01 -8.23
CA ILE A 105 5.96 6.05 -7.20
C ILE A 105 7.29 6.38 -7.86
N TRP A 106 8.06 7.27 -7.25
CA TRP A 106 9.44 7.55 -7.62
C TRP A 106 10.37 6.49 -7.02
N ILE A 107 11.14 5.81 -7.87
CA ILE A 107 12.09 4.75 -7.53
C ILE A 107 13.52 5.15 -7.93
N ARG A 108 14.52 4.69 -7.17
CA ARG A 108 15.97 4.75 -7.48
C ARG A 108 16.70 3.44 -7.17
#